data_AF-A0A4Q5SPN4-F1
#
_entry.id   AF-A0A4Q5SPN4-F1
#
_cell.length_a   1.000
_cell.length_b   1.000
_cell.length_c   1.000
_cell.angle_alpha   90.00
_cell.angle_beta   90.00
_cell.angle_gamma   90.00
#
_symmetry.space_group_name_H-M   'P 1'
#
loop_
_entity.id
_entity.type
_entity.pdbx_description
1 polymer ?
#
loop_
_entity_poly.entity_id
_entity_poly.type
_entity_poly.pdbx_seq_one_letter_code
_entity_poly.pdbx_strand_id
1 'polypeptide(L)'
;MEKIIEKHDRIKQLIAEINNLTTRLTANEIIFFNGITIHVGYESEDGCFKDIVNWLYALFIEVCGPNVKFFEEKFGLYGLNLPPEALNIPKDIHIIRTVSSHNLDYGNTANKKKKNYYENWFYKIIKKSQAETKGDYGLCLLYLLSNVIVYLETLKLCIDAVGRDEHFNDIILIEWKRRNDRNYGIYDFEVVLVQRLEQFGIDTFLDANKIAKREIDKWRGELKLLKDGFDFATEAGRIIDKYIIEKKYCPIDPKDLLDIGADKEDILRIYNEVLGDFNRQPRHKDELLHWVIDQSLILKK
;
A
#
# COMPACT_ATOMS: atom_id res chain seq x y z
N MET A 1 -12.81 31.45 -2.91
CA MET A 1 -13.43 30.11 -3.04
C MET A 1 -13.77 29.73 -4.47
N GLU A 2 -14.46 30.56 -5.25
CA GLU A 2 -14.86 30.24 -6.65
C GLU A 2 -13.73 29.69 -7.53
N LYS A 3 -12.58 30.36 -7.60
CA LYS A 3 -11.40 29.88 -8.35
C LYS A 3 -10.86 28.51 -7.88
N ILE A 4 -11.05 28.16 -6.61
CA ILE A 4 -10.62 26.87 -6.05
C ILE A 4 -11.57 25.77 -6.56
N ILE A 5 -12.88 26.04 -6.54
CA ILE A 5 -13.91 25.15 -7.07
C ILE A 5 -13.67 24.91 -8.57
N GLU A 6 -13.49 25.98 -9.36
CA GLU A 6 -13.19 25.89 -10.79
C GLU A 6 -11.99 24.99 -11.10
N LYS A 7 -10.89 25.15 -10.35
CA LYS A 7 -9.69 24.32 -10.52
C LYS A 7 -9.93 22.88 -10.10
N HIS A 8 -10.66 22.64 -9.01
CA HIS A 8 -10.99 21.29 -8.59
C HIS A 8 -11.88 20.59 -9.61
N ASP A 9 -12.86 21.30 -10.20
CA ASP A 9 -13.70 20.75 -11.26
C ASP A 9 -12.89 20.47 -12.54
N ARG A 10 -11.92 21.33 -12.88
CA ARG A 10 -10.97 21.05 -13.98
C ARG A 10 -10.16 19.78 -13.71
N ILE A 11 -9.72 19.54 -12.48
CA ILE A 11 -9.03 18.30 -12.10
C ILE A 11 -9.94 17.09 -12.30
N LYS A 12 -11.20 17.15 -11.87
CA LYS A 12 -12.18 16.06 -12.09
C LYS A 12 -12.40 15.79 -13.58
N GLN A 13 -12.48 16.84 -14.40
CA GLN A 13 -12.58 16.69 -15.86
C GLN A 13 -11.35 15.98 -16.43
N LEU A 14 -10.14 16.40 -16.04
CA LEU A 14 -8.89 15.75 -16.47
C LEU A 14 -8.82 14.28 -16.06
N ILE A 15 -9.28 13.95 -14.86
CA ILE A 15 -9.39 12.56 -14.40
C ILE A 15 -10.31 11.75 -15.32
N ALA A 16 -11.49 12.30 -15.66
CA ALA A 16 -12.42 11.65 -16.58
C ALA A 16 -11.84 11.50 -18.00
N GLU A 17 -11.15 12.52 -18.50
CA GLU A 17 -10.45 12.48 -19.79
C GLU A 17 -9.37 11.40 -19.83
N ILE A 18 -8.56 11.30 -18.76
CA ILE A 18 -7.52 10.27 -18.62
C ILE A 18 -8.17 8.88 -18.57
N ASN A 19 -9.20 8.68 -17.75
CA ASN A 19 -9.92 7.41 -17.70
C ASN A 19 -10.47 7.00 -19.06
N ASN A 20 -11.07 7.93 -19.81
CA ASN A 20 -11.58 7.68 -21.15
C ASN A 20 -10.48 7.33 -22.16
N LEU A 21 -9.29 7.91 -22.04
CA LEU A 21 -8.15 7.53 -22.87
C LEU A 21 -7.69 6.12 -22.53
N THR A 22 -7.54 5.82 -21.24
CA THR A 22 -6.96 4.56 -20.80
C THR A 22 -7.87 3.37 -21.00
N THR A 23 -9.18 3.54 -20.82
CA THR A 23 -10.15 2.48 -21.13
C THR A 23 -10.15 2.14 -22.61
N ARG A 24 -10.04 3.14 -23.50
CA ARG A 24 -9.88 2.89 -24.94
C ARG A 24 -8.58 2.16 -25.26
N LEU A 25 -7.46 2.60 -24.69
CA LEU A 25 -6.14 1.99 -24.93
C LEU A 25 -6.03 0.56 -24.40
N THR A 26 -6.75 0.24 -23.34
CA THR A 26 -6.65 -1.07 -22.66
C THR A 26 -7.86 -1.97 -22.91
N ALA A 27 -8.73 -1.63 -23.87
CA ALA A 27 -9.97 -2.36 -24.13
C ALA A 27 -10.85 -2.56 -22.87
N ASN A 28 -10.90 -1.53 -22.02
CA ASN A 28 -11.61 -1.47 -20.73
C ASN A 28 -11.03 -2.35 -19.62
N GLU A 29 -9.82 -2.89 -19.78
CA GLU A 29 -9.18 -3.68 -18.72
C GLU A 29 -8.68 -2.80 -17.55
N ILE A 30 -8.25 -1.56 -17.83
CA ILE A 30 -7.72 -0.66 -16.80
C ILE A 30 -8.50 0.65 -16.75
N ILE A 31 -8.98 0.98 -15.55
CA ILE A 31 -9.41 2.33 -15.17
C ILE A 31 -8.23 2.98 -14.44
N PHE A 32 -7.71 4.08 -14.98
CA PHE A 32 -6.50 4.70 -14.45
C PHE A 32 -6.73 5.25 -13.04
N PHE A 33 -7.77 6.07 -12.89
CA PHE A 33 -8.23 6.66 -11.65
C PHE A 33 -9.53 5.99 -11.21
N ASN A 34 -9.42 5.02 -10.32
CA ASN A 34 -10.58 4.41 -9.68
C ASN A 34 -11.33 5.44 -8.82
N GLY A 35 -12.64 5.26 -8.69
CA GLY A 35 -13.50 6.17 -7.94
C GLY A 35 -13.07 6.28 -6.47
N ILE A 36 -12.99 7.52 -5.98
CA ILE A 36 -12.75 7.82 -4.57
C ILE A 36 -13.98 8.50 -3.96
N THR A 37 -14.34 8.10 -2.75
CA THR A 37 -15.56 8.53 -2.05
C THR A 37 -15.34 9.68 -1.07
N ILE A 38 -14.12 10.22 -0.99
CA ILE A 38 -13.80 11.34 -0.10
C ILE A 38 -14.54 12.59 -0.58
N HIS A 39 -15.40 13.13 0.29
CA HIS A 39 -16.10 14.38 0.06
C HIS A 39 -15.15 15.57 0.25
N VAL A 40 -15.33 16.62 -0.55
CA VAL A 40 -14.59 17.88 -0.43
C VAL A 40 -15.56 19.00 -0.09
N GLY A 41 -15.48 19.50 1.13
CA GLY A 41 -16.23 20.67 1.59
C GLY A 41 -15.58 21.98 1.12
N TYR A 42 -16.40 23.03 0.97
CA TYR A 42 -15.97 24.37 0.56
C TYR A 42 -16.45 25.48 1.53
N GLU A 43 -16.92 25.10 2.71
CA GLU A 43 -17.47 26.00 3.72
C GLU A 43 -16.38 26.89 4.34
N SER A 44 -15.15 26.35 4.44
CA SER A 44 -13.98 27.07 4.91
C SER A 44 -12.72 26.68 4.13
N GLU A 45 -11.75 27.59 4.04
CA GLU A 45 -10.51 27.36 3.27
C GLU A 45 -9.57 26.38 3.95
N ASP A 46 -9.55 26.34 5.29
CA ASP A 46 -8.77 25.38 6.07
C ASP A 46 -9.35 23.97 6.00
N GLY A 47 -10.69 23.84 6.07
CA GLY A 47 -11.41 22.59 5.87
C GLY A 47 -11.21 22.07 4.46
N CYS A 48 -11.47 22.92 3.45
CA CYS A 48 -11.25 22.60 2.05
C CYS A 48 -9.81 22.18 1.76
N PHE A 49 -8.80 22.84 2.35
CA PHE A 49 -7.41 22.43 2.20
C PHE A 49 -7.16 21.00 2.70
N LYS A 50 -7.66 20.65 3.88
CA LYS A 50 -7.54 19.29 4.43
C LYS A 50 -8.25 18.26 3.55
N ASP A 51 -9.47 18.56 3.12
CA ASP A 51 -10.27 17.66 2.31
C ASP A 51 -9.63 17.42 0.93
N ILE A 52 -9.18 18.49 0.27
CA ILE A 52 -8.45 18.39 -1.01
C ILE A 52 -7.17 17.58 -0.85
N VAL A 53 -6.37 17.83 0.18
CA VAL A 53 -5.13 17.07 0.41
C VAL A 53 -5.43 15.58 0.62
N ASN A 54 -6.45 15.24 1.42
CA ASN A 54 -6.85 13.85 1.64
C ASN A 54 -7.42 13.20 0.37
N TRP A 55 -8.24 13.92 -0.39
CA TRP A 55 -8.79 13.48 -1.66
C TRP A 55 -7.69 13.18 -2.68
N LEU A 56 -6.75 14.11 -2.86
CA LEU A 56 -5.59 13.94 -3.75
C LEU A 56 -4.65 12.83 -3.27
N TYR A 57 -4.51 12.65 -1.95
CA TYR A 57 -3.69 11.58 -1.37
C TYR A 57 -4.28 10.21 -1.70
N ALA A 58 -5.58 10.01 -1.48
CA ALA A 58 -6.26 8.78 -1.86
C ALA A 58 -6.13 8.52 -3.36
N LEU A 59 -6.31 9.56 -4.19
CA LEU A 59 -6.20 9.46 -5.63
C LEU A 59 -4.80 9.04 -6.10
N PHE A 60 -3.77 9.84 -5.78
CA PHE A 60 -2.43 9.69 -6.36
C PHE A 60 -1.55 8.68 -5.64
N ILE A 61 -1.82 8.37 -4.37
CA ILE A 61 -0.92 7.57 -3.55
C ILE A 61 -1.53 6.23 -3.20
N GLU A 62 -2.76 6.20 -2.68
CA GLU A 62 -3.36 4.97 -2.18
C GLU A 62 -3.99 4.12 -3.29
N VAL A 63 -4.93 4.71 -4.04
CA VAL A 63 -5.78 3.96 -4.97
C VAL A 63 -5.12 3.83 -6.33
N CYS A 64 -4.58 4.92 -6.88
CA CYS A 64 -4.10 4.96 -8.27
C CYS A 64 -2.58 5.14 -8.38
N GLY A 65 -1.86 5.09 -7.25
CA GLY A 65 -0.42 5.26 -7.19
C GLY A 65 0.40 4.35 -8.13
N PRO A 66 0.05 3.07 -8.35
CA PRO A 66 0.75 2.23 -9.32
C PRO A 66 0.67 2.77 -10.75
N ASN A 67 -0.52 3.21 -11.19
CA ASN A 67 -0.75 3.75 -12.54
C ASN A 67 0.02 5.06 -12.73
N VAL A 68 -0.05 5.93 -11.72
CA VAL A 68 0.67 7.20 -11.69
C VAL A 68 2.18 6.98 -11.83
N LYS A 69 2.78 6.15 -10.96
CA LYS A 69 4.22 5.85 -11.00
C LYS A 69 4.64 5.23 -12.32
N PHE A 70 3.83 4.33 -12.88
CA PHE A 70 4.15 3.67 -14.14
C PHE A 70 4.34 4.68 -15.28
N PHE A 71 3.44 5.67 -15.41
CA PHE A 71 3.55 6.67 -16.46
C PHE A 71 4.55 7.79 -16.14
N GLU A 72 4.77 8.12 -14.87
CA GLU A 72 5.87 9.02 -14.49
C GLU A 72 7.23 8.49 -14.99
N GLU A 73 7.46 7.17 -14.89
CA GLU A 73 8.66 6.51 -15.42
C GLU A 73 8.80 6.67 -16.95
N LYS A 74 7.71 6.97 -17.67
CA LYS A 74 7.70 7.14 -19.13
C LYS A 74 7.79 8.60 -19.58
N PHE A 75 7.72 9.59 -18.68
CA PHE A 75 7.84 11.01 -19.06
C PHE A 75 9.13 11.29 -19.83
N GLY A 76 10.26 10.74 -19.36
CA GLY A 76 11.55 10.88 -20.03
C GLY A 76 11.61 10.25 -21.42
N LEU A 77 10.91 9.12 -21.63
CA LEU A 77 10.85 8.44 -22.93
C LEU A 77 10.20 9.32 -24.01
N TYR A 78 9.20 10.12 -23.61
CA TYR A 78 8.45 11.00 -24.51
C TYR A 78 8.88 12.47 -24.44
N GLY A 79 10.01 12.76 -23.79
CA GLY A 79 10.54 14.14 -23.67
C GLY A 79 9.61 15.10 -22.91
N LEU A 80 8.72 14.57 -22.06
CA LEU A 80 7.76 15.35 -21.29
C LEU A 80 8.44 15.87 -20.02
N ASN A 81 8.71 17.18 -19.99
CA ASN A 81 9.36 17.83 -18.86
C ASN A 81 8.33 18.62 -18.04
N LEU A 82 8.15 18.21 -16.78
CA LEU A 82 7.36 18.95 -15.82
C LEU A 82 8.20 20.05 -15.15
N PRO A 83 7.61 21.23 -14.86
CA PRO A 83 8.19 22.14 -13.89
C PRO A 83 8.45 21.41 -12.55
N PRO A 84 9.54 21.74 -11.84
CA PRO A 84 9.86 21.08 -10.56
C PRO A 84 8.69 21.09 -9.56
N GLU A 85 7.89 22.15 -9.56
CA GLU A 85 6.71 22.31 -8.70
C GLU A 85 5.63 21.27 -9.00
N ALA A 86 5.36 21.02 -10.29
CA ALA A 86 4.36 20.05 -10.71
C ALA A 86 4.89 18.61 -10.56
N LEU A 87 6.17 18.36 -10.85
CA LEU A 87 6.79 17.04 -10.71
C LEU A 87 6.77 16.53 -9.26
N ASN A 88 6.84 17.43 -8.27
CA ASN A 88 6.86 17.06 -6.86
C ASN A 88 5.46 16.83 -6.25
N ILE A 89 4.37 16.97 -7.01
CA ILE A 89 3.00 16.95 -6.47
C ILE A 89 2.68 15.68 -5.67
N PRO A 90 2.94 14.45 -6.13
CA PRO A 90 2.67 13.25 -5.33
C PRO A 90 3.43 13.25 -3.98
N LYS A 91 4.68 13.74 -3.99
CA LYS A 91 5.50 13.85 -2.78
C LYS A 91 4.99 14.94 -1.85
N ASP A 92 4.62 16.09 -2.38
CA ASP A 92 4.06 17.21 -1.63
C ASP A 92 2.79 16.78 -0.90
N ILE A 93 1.83 16.18 -1.62
CA ILE A 93 0.57 15.68 -1.04
C ILE A 93 0.84 14.65 0.05
N HIS A 94 1.74 13.69 -0.20
CA HIS A 94 2.10 12.67 0.78
C HIS A 94 2.67 13.28 2.06
N ILE A 95 3.61 14.23 1.94
CA ILE A 95 4.25 14.86 3.10
C ILE A 95 3.27 15.77 3.84
N ILE A 96 2.49 16.60 3.12
CA ILE A 96 1.48 17.48 3.71
C ILE A 96 0.47 16.65 4.49
N ARG A 97 -0.14 15.63 3.87
CA ARG A 97 -1.08 14.73 4.55
C ARG A 97 -0.45 14.10 5.79
N THR A 98 0.79 13.61 5.67
CA THR A 98 1.48 12.91 6.76
C THR A 98 1.74 13.82 7.95
N VAL A 99 2.27 15.03 7.72
CA VAL A 99 2.61 15.98 8.80
C VAL A 99 1.36 16.61 9.40
N SER A 100 0.34 16.91 8.60
CA SER A 100 -0.90 17.53 9.10
C SER A 100 -1.84 16.56 9.82
N SER A 101 -1.78 15.27 9.55
CA SER A 101 -2.75 14.28 10.07
C SER A 101 -2.18 13.33 11.12
N HIS A 102 -0.85 13.20 11.24
CA HIS A 102 -0.23 12.25 12.18
C HIS A 102 0.52 12.95 13.32
N ASN A 103 0.41 12.39 14.52
CA ASN A 103 1.25 12.74 15.66
C ASN A 103 2.63 12.10 15.49
N LEU A 104 3.46 12.69 14.63
CA LEU A 104 4.80 12.19 14.35
C LEU A 104 5.74 12.44 15.54
N ASP A 105 6.53 11.43 15.91
CA ASP A 105 7.67 11.61 16.81
C ASP A 105 8.81 12.32 16.06
N TYR A 106 9.05 13.58 16.40
CA TYR A 106 10.10 14.41 15.80
C TYR A 106 11.50 14.20 16.39
N GLY A 107 11.65 13.30 17.38
CA GLY A 107 12.96 12.79 17.80
C GLY A 107 13.64 11.97 16.70
N ASN A 108 12.86 11.38 15.79
CA ASN A 108 13.35 10.64 14.64
C ASN A 108 13.81 11.58 13.49
N THR A 109 15.05 11.43 13.03
CA THR A 109 15.64 12.21 11.92
C THR A 109 14.80 12.19 10.64
N ALA A 110 14.13 11.08 10.30
CA ALA A 110 13.28 10.98 9.13
C ALA A 110 12.02 11.86 9.26
N ASN A 111 11.38 11.87 10.44
CA ASN A 111 10.22 12.72 10.69
C ASN A 111 10.60 14.19 10.74
N LYS A 112 11.78 14.53 11.29
CA LYS A 112 12.33 15.89 11.23
C LYS A 112 12.53 16.38 9.80
N LYS A 113 13.06 15.53 8.90
CA LYS A 113 13.18 15.86 7.47
C LYS A 113 11.83 16.12 6.81
N LYS A 114 10.79 15.33 7.13
CA LYS A 114 9.42 15.55 6.63
C LYS A 114 8.84 16.88 7.11
N LYS A 115 9.02 17.21 8.40
CA LYS A 115 8.59 18.49 8.96
C LYS A 115 9.28 19.68 8.28
N ASN A 116 10.61 19.63 8.12
CA ASN A 116 11.33 20.70 7.43
C ASN A 116 10.86 20.86 5.97
N TYR A 117 10.58 19.76 5.28
CA TYR A 117 10.03 19.81 3.92
C TYR A 117 8.66 20.49 3.89
N TYR A 118 7.77 20.10 4.80
CA TYR A 118 6.44 20.69 4.98
C TYR A 118 6.53 22.20 5.22
N GLU A 119 7.35 22.64 6.18
CA GLU A 119 7.52 24.05 6.50
C GLU A 119 8.09 24.85 5.32
N ASN A 120 9.06 24.27 4.60
CA ASN A 120 9.61 24.88 3.39
C ASN A 120 8.58 24.99 2.26
N TRP A 121 7.66 24.03 2.15
CA TRP A 121 6.58 24.08 1.15
C TRP A 121 5.67 25.30 1.38
N PHE A 122 5.20 25.50 2.62
CA PHE A 122 4.45 26.71 2.97
C PHE A 122 5.28 27.98 2.78
N TYR A 123 6.55 27.97 3.19
CA TYR A 123 7.40 29.14 3.10
C TYR A 123 7.58 29.62 1.65
N LYS A 124 7.64 28.70 0.67
CA LYS A 124 7.72 29.07 -0.75
C LYS A 124 6.52 29.93 -1.19
N ILE A 125 5.32 29.58 -0.74
CA ILE A 125 4.04 30.14 -1.20
C ILE A 125 3.65 31.38 -0.39
N ILE A 126 3.64 31.27 0.94
CA ILE A 126 3.08 32.28 1.85
C ILE A 126 4.13 32.93 2.76
N LYS A 127 5.42 32.58 2.62
CA LYS A 127 6.54 33.11 3.44
C LYS A 127 6.40 32.86 4.95
N LYS A 128 5.67 31.80 5.32
CA LYS A 128 5.47 31.31 6.70
C LYS A 128 5.73 29.81 6.77
N SER A 129 6.03 29.28 7.95
CA SER A 129 6.24 27.83 8.16
C SER A 129 4.94 27.02 8.09
N GLN A 130 3.78 27.66 8.26
CA GLN A 130 2.46 27.05 8.14
C GLN A 130 1.40 28.12 7.81
N ALA A 131 0.24 27.69 7.32
CA ALA A 131 -0.92 28.56 7.11
C ALA A 131 -1.65 28.83 8.43
N GLU A 132 -1.94 30.09 8.71
CA GLU A 132 -2.57 30.52 9.97
C GLU A 132 -3.87 31.29 9.72
N THR A 133 -4.02 31.85 8.52
CA THR A 133 -5.19 32.63 8.12
C THR A 133 -5.92 31.99 6.94
N LYS A 134 -7.20 32.32 6.81
CA LYS A 134 -8.03 32.02 5.64
C LYS A 134 -7.31 32.32 4.30
N GLY A 135 -6.74 33.53 4.17
CA GLY A 135 -5.96 33.93 3.00
C GLY A 135 -4.73 33.05 2.73
N ASP A 136 -4.03 32.60 3.76
CA ASP A 136 -2.88 31.70 3.61
C ASP A 136 -3.32 30.36 2.98
N TYR A 137 -4.39 29.76 3.51
CA TYR A 137 -4.96 28.51 2.97
C TYR A 137 -5.43 28.67 1.54
N GLY A 138 -6.09 29.78 1.20
CA GLY A 138 -6.53 30.07 -0.16
C GLY A 138 -5.38 30.12 -1.17
N LEU A 139 -4.25 30.76 -0.81
CA LEU A 139 -3.05 30.80 -1.65
C LEU A 139 -2.43 29.41 -1.82
N CYS A 140 -2.30 28.65 -0.73
CA CYS A 140 -1.80 27.28 -0.76
C CYS A 140 -2.67 26.34 -1.61
N LEU A 141 -4.00 26.44 -1.51
CA LEU A 141 -4.95 25.70 -2.34
C LEU A 141 -4.78 26.01 -3.82
N LEU A 142 -4.74 27.30 -4.19
CA LEU A 142 -4.58 27.72 -5.58
C LEU A 142 -3.25 27.23 -6.17
N TYR A 143 -2.17 27.30 -5.39
CA TYR A 143 -0.86 26.79 -5.79
C TYR A 143 -0.90 25.27 -6.00
N LEU A 144 -1.41 24.52 -5.02
CA LEU A 144 -1.52 23.07 -5.08
C LEU A 144 -2.34 22.62 -6.30
N LEU A 145 -3.56 23.13 -6.44
CA LEU A 145 -4.46 22.73 -7.52
C LEU A 145 -3.93 23.10 -8.91
N SER A 146 -3.25 24.25 -9.05
CA SER A 146 -2.65 24.62 -10.33
C SER A 146 -1.54 23.66 -10.75
N ASN A 147 -0.69 23.24 -9.81
CA ASN A 147 0.36 22.27 -10.09
C ASN A 147 -0.20 20.86 -10.34
N VAL A 148 -1.28 20.47 -9.66
CA VAL A 148 -2.00 19.22 -9.96
C VAL A 148 -2.56 19.22 -11.38
N ILE A 149 -3.14 20.33 -11.85
CA ILE A 149 -3.62 20.45 -13.23
C ILE A 149 -2.49 20.23 -14.23
N VAL A 150 -1.36 20.93 -14.07
CA VAL A 150 -0.18 20.79 -14.96
C VAL A 150 0.35 19.36 -14.96
N TYR A 151 0.38 18.73 -13.78
CA TYR A 151 0.79 17.35 -13.62
C TYR A 151 -0.14 16.38 -14.37
N LEU A 152 -1.45 16.50 -14.19
CA LEU A 152 -2.45 15.67 -14.87
C LEU A 152 -2.49 15.90 -16.38
N GLU A 153 -2.32 17.13 -16.84
CA GLU A 153 -2.22 17.43 -18.28
C GLU A 153 -1.01 16.75 -18.90
N THR A 154 0.12 16.73 -18.20
CA THR A 154 1.33 16.03 -18.67
C THR A 154 1.15 14.52 -18.64
N LEU A 155 0.52 13.99 -17.59
CA LEU A 155 0.16 12.58 -17.51
C LEU A 155 -0.74 12.16 -18.68
N LYS A 156 -1.77 12.96 -18.97
CA LYS A 156 -2.65 12.76 -20.13
C LYS A 156 -1.88 12.78 -21.44
N LEU A 157 -0.97 13.74 -21.64
CA LEU A 157 -0.11 13.81 -22.83
C LEU A 157 0.77 12.57 -22.96
N CYS A 158 1.31 12.05 -21.85
CA CYS A 158 2.10 10.83 -21.85
C CYS A 158 1.28 9.62 -22.29
N ILE A 159 0.08 9.45 -21.74
CA ILE A 159 -0.84 8.36 -22.12
C ILE A 159 -1.21 8.45 -23.60
N ASP A 160 -1.51 9.64 -24.09
CA ASP A 160 -1.83 9.88 -25.50
C ASP A 160 -0.62 9.64 -26.43
N ALA A 161 0.59 9.97 -25.98
CA ALA A 161 1.82 9.67 -26.71
C ALA A 161 2.08 8.15 -26.80
N VAL A 162 1.90 7.41 -25.70
CA VAL A 162 1.95 5.94 -25.71
C VAL A 162 0.92 5.37 -26.68
N GLY A 163 -0.29 5.90 -26.69
CA GLY A 163 -1.35 5.44 -27.60
C GLY A 163 -1.04 5.63 -29.09
N ARG A 164 -0.18 6.59 -29.42
CA ARG A 164 0.25 6.89 -30.80
C ARG A 164 1.60 6.26 -31.17
N ASP A 165 2.25 5.59 -30.23
CA ASP A 165 3.57 4.99 -30.43
C ASP A 165 3.44 3.63 -31.12
N GLU A 166 3.58 3.59 -32.44
CA GLU A 166 3.47 2.36 -33.23
C GLU A 166 4.56 1.31 -32.93
N HIS A 167 5.64 1.69 -32.22
CA HIS A 167 6.80 0.83 -32.02
C HIS A 167 6.80 0.17 -30.64
N PHE A 168 6.42 0.93 -29.60
CA PHE A 168 6.53 0.48 -28.21
C PHE A 168 5.21 0.36 -27.47
N ASN A 169 4.08 0.79 -28.06
CA ASN A 169 2.78 0.77 -27.38
C ASN A 169 2.44 -0.60 -26.78
N ASP A 170 2.55 -1.68 -27.54
CA ASP A 170 2.18 -3.03 -27.11
C ASP A 170 3.02 -3.47 -25.91
N ILE A 171 4.33 -3.20 -25.95
CA ILE A 171 5.25 -3.55 -24.86
C ILE A 171 4.89 -2.76 -23.60
N ILE A 172 4.64 -1.45 -23.74
CA ILE A 172 4.28 -0.58 -22.61
C ILE A 172 2.93 -0.99 -22.02
N LEU A 173 1.93 -1.30 -22.86
CA LEU A 173 0.60 -1.71 -22.41
C LEU A 173 0.63 -3.08 -21.73
N ILE A 174 1.40 -4.04 -22.26
CA ILE A 174 1.62 -5.35 -21.61
C ILE A 174 2.32 -5.16 -20.25
N GLU A 175 3.37 -4.32 -20.19
CA GLU A 175 4.06 -4.05 -18.93
C GLU A 175 3.11 -3.41 -17.92
N TRP A 176 2.29 -2.46 -18.36
CA TRP A 176 1.33 -1.76 -17.51
C TRP A 176 0.30 -2.71 -16.93
N LYS A 177 -0.37 -3.51 -17.78
CA LYS A 177 -1.34 -4.54 -17.38
C LYS A 177 -0.73 -5.47 -16.36
N ARG A 178 0.46 -6.01 -16.65
CA ARG A 178 1.18 -6.90 -15.73
C ARG A 178 1.47 -6.25 -14.37
N ARG A 179 1.84 -4.96 -14.32
CA ARG A 179 2.06 -4.27 -13.04
C ARG A 179 0.75 -4.03 -12.29
N ASN A 180 -0.33 -3.71 -12.99
CA ASN A 180 -1.65 -3.50 -12.41
C ASN A 180 -2.22 -4.79 -11.80
N ASP A 181 -2.15 -5.90 -12.55
CA ASP A 181 -2.64 -7.22 -12.11
C ASP A 181 -1.84 -7.78 -10.92
N ARG A 182 -0.62 -7.28 -10.71
CA ARG A 182 0.26 -7.68 -9.59
C ARG A 182 0.24 -6.72 -8.42
N ASN A 183 -0.63 -5.70 -8.44
CA ASN A 183 -0.72 -4.73 -7.36
C ASN A 183 -1.67 -5.18 -6.25
N TYR A 184 -1.28 -6.24 -5.54
CA TYR A 184 -2.02 -6.77 -4.39
C TYR A 184 -1.83 -5.89 -3.16
N GLY A 185 -2.92 -5.46 -2.53
CA GLY A 185 -2.97 -4.65 -1.31
C GLY A 185 -2.65 -5.44 -0.04
N ILE A 186 -2.55 -4.72 1.09
CA ILE A 186 -2.36 -5.35 2.42
C ILE A 186 -3.52 -6.30 2.72
N TYR A 187 -4.73 -5.90 2.39
CA TYR A 187 -5.92 -6.72 2.61
C TYR A 187 -5.85 -8.06 1.85
N ASP A 188 -5.41 -8.06 0.59
CA ASP A 188 -5.31 -9.30 -0.20
C ASP A 188 -4.35 -10.30 0.45
N PHE A 189 -3.19 -9.82 0.94
CA PHE A 189 -2.25 -10.65 1.69
C PHE A 189 -2.78 -11.05 3.07
N GLU A 190 -3.50 -10.16 3.76
CA GLU A 190 -4.08 -10.42 5.07
C GLU A 190 -5.11 -11.55 4.99
N VAL A 191 -5.95 -11.57 3.96
CA VAL A 191 -6.91 -12.66 3.72
C VAL A 191 -6.20 -14.00 3.57
N VAL A 192 -5.15 -14.07 2.75
CA VAL A 192 -4.36 -15.30 2.59
C VAL A 192 -3.66 -15.67 3.90
N LEU A 193 -3.10 -14.68 4.61
CA LEU A 193 -2.40 -14.90 5.87
C LEU A 193 -3.34 -15.48 6.92
N VAL A 194 -4.55 -14.94 7.11
CA VAL A 194 -5.53 -15.47 8.05
C VAL A 194 -5.81 -16.95 7.76
N GLN A 195 -6.08 -17.30 6.50
CA GLN A 195 -6.32 -18.69 6.11
C GLN A 195 -5.13 -19.61 6.44
N ARG A 196 -3.90 -19.13 6.22
CA ARG A 196 -2.69 -19.91 6.57
C ARG A 196 -2.52 -20.01 8.08
N LEU A 197 -2.70 -18.93 8.84
CA LEU A 197 -2.60 -18.96 10.29
C LEU A 197 -3.63 -19.93 10.90
N GLU A 198 -4.86 -19.97 10.38
CA GLU A 198 -5.90 -20.93 10.76
C GLU A 198 -5.49 -22.37 10.43
N GLN A 199 -4.94 -22.62 9.23
CA GLN A 199 -4.42 -23.94 8.85
C GLN A 199 -3.28 -24.41 9.76
N PHE A 200 -2.46 -23.48 10.26
CA PHE A 200 -1.44 -23.77 11.25
C PHE A 200 -1.98 -23.73 12.70
N GLY A 201 -3.22 -23.32 12.96
CA GLY A 201 -3.78 -23.22 14.31
C GLY A 201 -3.15 -22.15 15.21
N ILE A 202 -2.59 -21.09 14.61
CA ILE A 202 -1.88 -19.97 15.29
C ILE A 202 -2.54 -18.61 15.11
N ASP A 203 -3.72 -18.58 14.49
CA ASP A 203 -4.54 -17.39 14.23
C ASP A 203 -4.93 -16.64 15.52
N THR A 204 -5.07 -17.35 16.64
CA THR A 204 -5.47 -16.75 17.92
C THR A 204 -4.35 -15.95 18.61
N PHE A 205 -3.08 -16.21 18.28
CA PHE A 205 -1.92 -15.58 18.94
C PHE A 205 -1.27 -14.47 18.09
N LEU A 206 -1.57 -14.44 16.79
CA LEU A 206 -0.91 -13.58 15.83
C LEU A 206 -1.87 -12.59 15.18
N ASP A 207 -1.49 -11.32 15.22
CA ASP A 207 -2.21 -10.25 14.56
C ASP A 207 -1.83 -10.22 13.07
N ALA A 208 -2.69 -10.81 12.24
CA ALA A 208 -2.50 -10.91 10.79
C ALA A 208 -2.28 -9.53 10.15
N ASN A 209 -3.02 -8.51 10.56
CA ASN A 209 -2.89 -7.16 10.03
C ASN A 209 -1.51 -6.56 10.32
N LYS A 210 -1.00 -6.71 11.55
CA LYS A 210 0.34 -6.23 11.91
C LYS A 210 1.44 -6.96 11.14
N ILE A 211 1.30 -8.28 10.96
CA ILE A 211 2.26 -9.08 10.20
C ILE A 211 2.24 -8.65 8.72
N ALA A 212 1.06 -8.60 8.09
CA ALA A 212 0.91 -8.20 6.70
C ALA A 212 1.49 -6.79 6.47
N LYS A 213 1.19 -5.82 7.33
CA LYS A 213 1.77 -4.46 7.25
C LYS A 213 3.31 -4.45 7.31
N ARG A 214 3.91 -5.35 8.09
CA ARG A 214 5.37 -5.43 8.24
C ARG A 214 6.05 -6.11 7.07
N GLU A 215 5.45 -7.18 6.53
CA GLU A 215 6.12 -8.08 5.58
C GLU A 215 5.70 -7.87 4.12
N ILE A 216 4.65 -7.08 3.85
CA ILE A 216 4.07 -6.94 2.50
C ILE A 216 5.08 -6.55 1.43
N ASP A 217 6.01 -5.65 1.72
CA ASP A 217 6.99 -5.22 0.71
C ASP A 217 7.93 -6.35 0.31
N LYS A 218 8.30 -7.22 1.27
CA LYS A 218 9.08 -8.43 1.00
C LYS A 218 8.28 -9.42 0.18
N TRP A 219 7.04 -9.71 0.58
CA TRP A 219 6.17 -10.66 -0.12
C TRP A 219 5.83 -10.22 -1.54
N ARG A 220 5.54 -8.92 -1.75
CA ARG A 220 5.39 -8.34 -3.09
C ARG A 220 6.67 -8.46 -3.91
N GLY A 221 7.83 -8.31 -3.28
CA GLY A 221 9.13 -8.52 -3.92
C GLY A 221 9.29 -9.95 -4.46
N GLU A 222 8.88 -10.95 -3.68
CA GLU A 222 8.91 -12.36 -4.09
C GLU A 222 7.92 -12.65 -5.22
N LEU A 223 6.67 -12.15 -5.14
CA LEU A 223 5.67 -12.33 -6.21
C LEU A 223 6.08 -11.69 -7.54
N LYS A 224 6.83 -10.58 -7.52
CA LYS A 224 7.30 -9.92 -8.75
C LYS A 224 8.21 -10.81 -9.60
N LEU A 225 8.88 -11.79 -8.99
CA LEU A 225 9.79 -12.71 -9.67
C LEU A 225 9.07 -13.87 -10.38
N LEU A 226 7.78 -14.05 -10.12
CA LEU A 226 6.99 -15.13 -10.71
C LEU A 226 6.62 -14.83 -12.17
N LYS A 227 6.35 -15.91 -12.91
CA LYS A 227 5.88 -15.85 -14.30
C LYS A 227 4.44 -15.31 -14.38
N ASP A 228 4.10 -14.76 -15.53
CA ASP A 228 2.75 -14.24 -15.80
C ASP A 228 1.69 -15.35 -15.70
N GLY A 229 0.48 -14.97 -15.25
CA GLY A 229 -0.65 -15.90 -15.08
C GLY A 229 -0.62 -16.76 -13.80
N PHE A 230 0.21 -16.42 -12.81
CA PHE A 230 0.20 -17.15 -11.53
C PHE A 230 -1.08 -16.90 -10.73
N ASP A 231 -1.49 -17.89 -9.94
CA ASP A 231 -2.60 -17.75 -8.99
C ASP A 231 -2.12 -17.09 -7.68
N PHE A 232 -2.67 -15.92 -7.37
CA PHE A 232 -2.24 -15.13 -6.22
C PHE A 232 -2.38 -15.90 -4.90
N ALA A 233 -3.53 -16.51 -4.63
CA ALA A 233 -3.80 -17.18 -3.37
C ALA A 233 -2.83 -18.35 -3.12
N THR A 234 -2.52 -19.10 -4.17
CA THR A 234 -1.58 -20.21 -4.13
C THR A 234 -0.15 -19.73 -3.83
N GLU A 235 0.36 -18.78 -4.61
CA GLU A 235 1.76 -18.36 -4.50
C GLU A 235 2.01 -17.48 -3.28
N ALA A 236 1.09 -16.57 -2.95
CA ALA A 236 1.14 -15.82 -1.68
C ALA A 236 1.08 -16.77 -0.49
N GLY A 237 0.26 -17.83 -0.57
CA GLY A 237 0.19 -18.88 0.43
C GLY A 237 1.55 -19.54 0.69
N ARG A 238 2.26 -19.97 -0.37
CA ARG A 238 3.60 -20.55 -0.23
C ARG A 238 4.62 -19.60 0.41
N ILE A 239 4.58 -18.32 0.04
CA ILE A 239 5.46 -17.29 0.63
C ILE A 239 5.16 -17.13 2.13
N ILE A 240 3.87 -17.11 2.49
CA ILE A 240 3.42 -16.99 3.88
C ILE A 240 3.75 -18.25 4.70
N ASP A 241 3.55 -19.44 4.15
CA ASP A 241 3.89 -20.70 4.80
C ASP A 241 5.39 -20.74 5.13
N LYS A 242 6.24 -20.40 4.15
CA LYS A 242 7.68 -20.25 4.35
C LYS A 242 7.99 -19.24 5.46
N TYR A 243 7.30 -18.11 5.50
CA TYR A 243 7.46 -17.12 6.56
C TYR A 243 7.12 -17.66 7.95
N ILE A 244 5.98 -18.33 8.10
CA ILE A 244 5.52 -18.92 9.37
C ILE A 244 6.57 -19.91 9.89
N ILE A 245 7.07 -20.76 9.00
CA ILE A 245 8.12 -21.75 9.29
C ILE A 245 9.43 -21.06 9.71
N GLU A 246 9.90 -20.07 8.95
CA GLU A 246 11.13 -19.31 9.26
C GLU A 246 11.06 -18.59 10.61
N LYS A 247 9.87 -18.09 10.99
CA LYS A 247 9.64 -17.43 12.29
C LYS A 247 9.47 -18.39 13.45
N LYS A 248 9.40 -19.70 13.19
CA LYS A 248 9.25 -20.76 14.20
C LYS A 248 8.01 -20.55 15.08
N TYR A 249 6.91 -20.09 14.49
CA TYR A 249 5.64 -20.02 15.21
C TYR A 249 5.15 -21.44 15.46
N CYS A 250 5.31 -21.92 16.70
CA CYS A 250 4.85 -23.25 17.10
C CYS A 250 3.31 -23.26 17.09
N PRO A 251 2.68 -24.22 16.38
CA PRO A 251 1.23 -24.32 16.28
C PRO A 251 0.54 -24.94 17.50
N ILE A 252 1.33 -25.46 18.43
CA ILE A 252 0.89 -25.98 19.72
C ILE A 252 1.30 -24.98 20.78
N ASP A 253 0.40 -24.66 21.69
CA ASP A 253 0.70 -23.91 22.91
C ASP A 253 0.67 -24.84 24.15
N PRO A 254 1.09 -24.35 25.33
CA PRO A 254 0.98 -25.10 26.58
C PRO A 254 -0.43 -25.59 26.95
N LYS A 255 -1.48 -24.90 26.49
CA LYS A 255 -2.87 -25.26 26.78
C LYS A 255 -3.29 -26.46 25.94
N ASP A 256 -2.89 -26.52 24.67
CA ASP A 256 -3.14 -27.67 23.81
C ASP A 256 -2.56 -28.96 24.40
N LEU A 257 -1.34 -28.88 24.96
CA LEU A 257 -0.69 -30.01 25.64
C LEU A 257 -1.45 -30.45 26.90
N LEU A 258 -1.96 -29.49 27.69
CA LEU A 258 -2.84 -29.78 28.83
C LEU A 258 -4.14 -30.45 28.39
N ASP A 259 -4.75 -29.96 27.31
CA ASP A 259 -6.02 -30.46 26.80
C ASP A 259 -5.90 -31.92 26.29
N ILE A 260 -4.72 -32.34 25.82
CA ILE A 260 -4.43 -33.74 25.46
C ILE A 260 -3.83 -34.57 26.61
N GLY A 261 -3.79 -34.03 27.83
CA GLY A 261 -3.47 -34.78 29.06
C GLY A 261 -2.04 -34.69 29.57
N ALA A 262 -1.24 -33.72 29.12
CA ALA A 262 0.10 -33.50 29.67
C ALA A 262 0.05 -33.03 31.14
N ASP A 263 0.95 -33.54 31.98
CA ASP A 263 1.11 -33.05 33.36
C ASP A 263 1.74 -31.64 33.36
N LYS A 264 1.26 -30.74 34.24
CA LYS A 264 1.72 -29.34 34.32
C LYS A 264 3.24 -29.20 34.48
N GLU A 265 3.86 -30.14 35.18
CA GLU A 265 5.31 -30.14 35.46
C GLU A 265 6.13 -30.51 34.21
N ASP A 266 5.54 -31.23 33.25
CA ASP A 266 6.21 -31.71 32.04
C ASP A 266 6.00 -30.83 30.81
N ILE A 267 5.02 -29.91 30.84
CA ILE A 267 4.63 -29.06 29.69
C ILE A 267 5.84 -28.41 29.01
N LEU A 268 6.74 -27.79 29.78
CA LEU A 268 7.86 -27.05 29.20
C LEU A 268 8.83 -27.98 28.47
N ARG A 269 9.05 -29.19 28.99
CA ARG A 269 9.88 -30.21 28.35
C ARG A 269 9.22 -30.67 27.05
N ILE A 270 7.95 -31.08 27.10
CA ILE A 270 7.19 -31.55 25.94
C ILE A 270 7.10 -30.46 24.86
N TYR A 271 6.80 -29.22 25.24
CA TYR A 271 6.74 -28.08 24.34
C TYR A 271 8.08 -27.84 23.62
N ASN A 272 9.22 -27.94 24.32
CA ASN A 272 10.53 -27.79 23.69
C ASN A 272 10.86 -28.94 22.73
N GLU A 273 10.41 -30.17 23.03
CA GLU A 273 10.55 -31.32 22.13
C GLU A 273 9.69 -31.15 20.87
N VAL A 274 8.44 -30.73 21.03
CA VAL A 274 7.52 -30.39 19.93
C VAL A 274 8.07 -29.28 19.07
N LEU A 275 8.57 -28.20 19.69
CA LEU A 275 9.21 -27.10 18.96
C LEU A 275 10.47 -27.58 18.23
N GLY A 276 11.24 -28.48 18.83
CA GLY A 276 12.39 -29.13 18.21
C GLY A 276 12.01 -29.95 16.97
N ASP A 277 10.95 -30.75 17.05
CA ASP A 277 10.45 -31.53 15.92
C ASP A 277 9.84 -30.64 14.84
N PHE A 278 8.99 -29.69 15.20
CA PHE A 278 8.40 -28.73 14.26
C PHE A 278 9.47 -27.96 13.47
N ASN A 279 10.56 -27.57 14.12
CA ASN A 279 11.69 -26.90 13.46
C ASN A 279 12.43 -27.82 12.47
N ARG A 280 12.39 -29.15 12.65
CA ARG A 280 12.99 -30.13 11.72
C ARG A 280 12.01 -30.51 10.61
N GLN A 281 10.75 -30.71 10.97
CA GLN A 281 9.67 -31.14 10.09
C GLN A 281 8.39 -30.39 10.46
N PRO A 282 8.17 -29.21 9.85
CA PRO A 282 6.96 -28.43 10.07
C PRO A 282 5.72 -29.24 9.69
N ARG A 283 4.72 -29.23 10.58
CA ARG A 283 3.49 -30.01 10.48
C ARG A 283 2.32 -29.20 11.01
N HIS A 284 1.10 -29.59 10.64
CA HIS A 284 -0.10 -28.96 11.16
C HIS A 284 -0.28 -29.26 12.66
N LYS A 285 -1.05 -28.41 13.36
CA LYS A 285 -1.33 -28.56 14.79
C LYS A 285 -1.79 -29.97 15.15
N ASP A 286 -2.80 -30.48 14.44
CA ASP A 286 -3.35 -31.81 14.69
C ASP A 286 -2.31 -32.92 14.48
N GLU A 287 -1.49 -32.82 13.44
CA GLU A 287 -0.42 -33.79 13.17
C GLU A 287 0.65 -33.79 14.26
N LEU A 288 0.98 -32.62 14.81
CA LEU A 288 1.93 -32.50 15.91
C LEU A 288 1.33 -33.03 17.22
N LEU A 289 0.04 -32.80 17.49
CA LEU A 289 -0.62 -33.36 18.67
C LEU A 289 -0.68 -34.89 18.59
N HIS A 290 -0.97 -35.46 17.42
CA HIS A 290 -0.88 -36.90 17.20
C HIS A 290 0.56 -37.41 17.37
N TRP A 291 1.55 -36.69 16.83
CA TRP A 291 2.96 -37.04 17.00
C TRP A 291 3.38 -37.05 18.48
N VAL A 292 2.94 -36.07 19.28
CA VAL A 292 3.19 -36.04 20.75
C VAL A 292 2.69 -37.30 21.43
N ILE A 293 1.50 -37.76 21.06
CA ILE A 293 0.88 -38.98 21.59
C ILE A 293 1.68 -40.21 21.12
N ASP A 294 2.01 -40.29 19.84
CA ASP A 294 2.74 -41.41 19.24
C ASP A 294 4.15 -41.57 19.82
N GLN A 295 4.82 -40.45 20.12
CA GLN A 295 6.13 -40.45 20.77
C GLN A 295 6.06 -40.76 22.27
N SER A 296 4.87 -41.05 22.82
CA SER A 296 4.67 -41.34 24.25
C SER A 296 5.21 -40.23 25.17
N LEU A 297 5.19 -38.99 24.70
CA LEU A 297 5.66 -37.84 25.51
C LEU A 297 4.71 -37.53 26.66
N ILE A 298 3.45 -37.95 26.53
CA ILE A 298 2.43 -37.90 27.56
C ILE A 298 2.22 -39.33 28.07
N LEU A 299 2.56 -39.57 29.33
CA LEU A 299 2.28 -40.84 29.98
C LEU A 299 0.77 -40.90 30.24
N LYS A 300 0.05 -41.76 29.50
CA LYS A 300 -1.33 -42.09 29.84
C LYS A 300 -1.34 -42.73 31.23
N LYS A 301 -1.85 -41.99 32.22
CA LYS A 301 -2.25 -42.55 33.51
C LYS A 301 -3.50 -43.42 33.34
#